data_AF-A0A5C8RSD0-F1
#
_entry.id   AF-A0A5C8RSD0-F1
#
_cell.length_a   1.000
_cell.length_b   1.000
_cell.length_c   1.000
_cell.angle_alpha   90.00
_cell.angle_beta   90.00
_cell.angle_gamma   90.00
#
_symmetry.space_group_name_H-M   'P 1'
#
loop_
_entity.id
_entity.type
_entity.pdbx_description
1 polymer ?
#
loop_
_entity_poly.entity_id
_entity_poly.type
_entity_poly.pdbx_seq_one_letter_code
_entity_poly.pdbx_strand_id
1 'polypeptide(L)'
;AEVAGAACSSQLGSGALPVETLPSACLVLTQAAGDGARRGGAWPKRMAAALRALPVPVIGRIADGAVHLDLRTLEDEPGLLASLDGLGA
;
A
#
# COMPACT_ATOMS: atom_id res chain seq x y z
N ALA A 1 1.92 -10.27 6.54
CA ALA A 1 2.74 -9.17 5.98
C ALA A 1 3.51 -8.54 7.12
N GLU A 2 4.70 -8.01 6.87
CA GLU A 2 5.33 -7.06 7.77
C GLU A 2 4.89 -5.64 7.37
N VAL A 3 4.68 -4.76 8.34
CA VAL A 3 4.20 -3.39 8.12
C VAL A 3 5.10 -2.42 8.85
N ALA A 4 5.58 -1.40 8.14
CA ALA A 4 6.39 -0.33 8.70
C ALA A 4 5.90 1.05 8.21
N GLY A 5 6.07 2.08 9.03
CA GLY A 5 5.89 3.46 8.59
C GLY A 5 7.14 3.99 7.88
N ALA A 6 6.97 4.76 6.81
CA ALA A 6 8.07 5.41 6.11
C ALA A 6 7.66 6.79 5.59
N ALA A 7 8.64 7.70 5.49
CA ALA A 7 8.47 8.92 4.71
C ALA A 7 8.36 8.57 3.22
N CYS A 8 7.52 9.29 2.49
CA CYS A 8 7.40 9.13 1.04
C CYS A 8 7.12 10.47 0.35
N SER A 9 7.24 10.47 -0.97
CA SER A 9 6.79 11.56 -1.83
C SER A 9 5.48 11.18 -2.53
N SER A 10 4.57 12.13 -2.58
CA SER A 10 3.25 11.96 -3.17
C SER A 10 3.04 12.93 -4.31
N GLN A 11 2.70 12.39 -5.47
CA GLN A 11 2.41 13.17 -6.66
C GLN A 11 1.09 13.93 -6.52
N LEU A 12 1.07 15.18 -6.98
CA LEU A 12 -0.15 15.93 -7.20
C LEU A 12 -0.75 15.61 -8.59
N GLY A 13 -2.05 15.35 -8.62
CA GLY A 13 -2.81 15.14 -9.86
C GLY A 13 -2.63 13.76 -10.53
N SER A 14 -3.41 13.52 -11.57
CA SER A 14 -3.50 12.24 -12.31
C SER A 14 -2.38 12.00 -13.34
N GLY A 15 -1.33 12.84 -13.36
CA GLY A 15 -0.19 12.71 -14.28
C GLY A 15 -0.24 13.57 -15.55
N ALA A 16 -1.14 14.55 -15.62
CA ALA A 16 -1.31 15.42 -16.79
C ALA A 16 -0.47 16.72 -16.79
N LEU A 17 0.22 17.06 -15.69
CA LEU A 17 1.00 18.29 -15.51
C LEU A 17 2.40 17.99 -14.94
N PRO A 18 3.37 18.93 -15.00
CA PRO A 18 4.68 18.77 -14.37
C PRO A 18 4.50 18.35 -12.91
N VAL A 19 5.19 17.26 -12.55
CA VAL A 19 4.87 16.48 -11.37
C VAL A 19 5.45 17.14 -10.12
N GLU A 20 4.67 18.03 -9.51
CA GLU A 20 4.97 18.48 -8.16
C GLU A 20 4.71 17.32 -7.17
N THR A 21 5.72 17.05 -6.33
CA THR A 21 5.61 16.06 -5.27
C THR A 21 5.58 16.73 -3.91
N LEU A 22 4.70 16.29 -3.03
CA LEU A 22 4.65 16.74 -1.64
C LEU A 22 5.25 15.67 -0.71
N PRO A 23 5.92 16.08 0.39
CA PRO A 23 6.26 15.17 1.48
C PRO A 23 4.99 14.52 2.05
N SER A 24 5.06 13.22 2.34
CA SER A 24 3.97 12.44 2.94
C SER A 24 4.53 11.32 3.83
N ALA A 25 3.63 10.59 4.48
CA ALA A 25 3.90 9.36 5.20
C ALA A 25 3.14 8.20 4.54
N CYS A 26 3.73 7.02 4.55
CA CYS A 26 3.10 5.81 4.04
C CYS A 26 3.28 4.62 4.97
N LEU A 27 2.34 3.68 4.87
CA LEU A 27 2.53 2.32 5.34
C LEU A 27 3.19 1.51 4.22
N VAL A 28 4.30 0.85 4.56
CA VAL A 28 5.03 -0.05 3.66
C VAL A 28 4.76 -1.47 4.11
N LEU A 29 4.12 -2.23 3.23
CA LEU A 29 3.79 -3.63 3.45
C LEU A 29 4.78 -4.49 2.67
N THR A 30 5.49 -5.35 3.39
CA THR A 30 6.45 -6.31 2.84
C THR A 30 6.04 -7.75 3.17
N GLN A 31 6.62 -8.67 2.39
CA GLN A 31 6.52 -10.08 2.68
C GLN A 31 7.16 -10.37 4.06
N ALA A 32 6.49 -11.14 4.92
CA ALA A 32 7.01 -11.44 6.25
C ALA A 32 8.17 -12.45 6.17
N ALA A 33 9.19 -12.30 7.01
CA ALA A 33 10.32 -13.22 7.02
C ALA A 33 9.88 -14.68 7.30
N GLY A 34 10.16 -15.60 6.35
CA GLY A 34 9.97 -17.04 6.54
C GLY A 34 8.98 -17.74 5.59
N ASP A 35 8.18 -16.99 4.83
CA ASP A 35 7.13 -17.53 3.94
C ASP A 35 7.64 -17.93 2.52
N GLY A 36 8.92 -18.31 2.44
CA GLY A 36 9.55 -18.75 1.19
C GLY A 36 10.08 -17.56 0.37
N ALA A 37 11.22 -17.03 0.80
CA ALA A 37 11.99 -15.91 0.23
C ALA A 37 12.31 -16.01 -1.28
N ARG A 38 11.99 -17.12 -1.96
CA ARG A 38 12.20 -17.31 -3.40
C ARG A 38 11.07 -16.73 -4.27
N ARG A 39 9.99 -16.18 -3.69
CA ARG A 39 8.83 -15.61 -4.41
C ARG A 39 8.62 -14.11 -4.21
N GLY A 40 9.60 -13.39 -3.66
CA GLY A 40 9.48 -11.96 -3.29
C GLY A 40 8.95 -11.04 -4.40
N GLY A 41 9.20 -11.34 -5.69
CA GLY A 41 8.72 -10.51 -6.80
C GLY A 41 7.21 -10.56 -7.08
N ALA A 42 6.50 -11.62 -6.66
CA ALA A 42 5.06 -11.78 -6.90
C ALA A 42 4.20 -11.36 -5.70
N TRP A 43 4.79 -11.34 -4.50
CA TRP A 43 4.06 -11.05 -3.27
C TRP A 43 3.39 -9.66 -3.29
N PRO A 44 4.05 -8.55 -3.69
CA PRO A 44 3.42 -7.22 -3.71
C PRO A 44 2.23 -7.16 -4.66
N LYS A 45 2.30 -7.85 -5.80
CA LYS A 45 1.21 -7.92 -6.78
C LYS A 45 0.00 -8.67 -6.22
N ARG A 46 0.21 -9.77 -5.50
CA ARG A 46 -0.86 -10.52 -4.81
C ARG A 46 -1.48 -9.72 -3.69
N MET A 47 -0.65 -9.08 -2.86
CA MET A 47 -1.12 -8.22 -1.78
C MET A 47 -1.98 -7.06 -2.32
N ALA A 48 -1.49 -6.35 -3.35
CA ALA A 48 -2.26 -5.28 -3.99
C ALA A 48 -3.56 -5.79 -4.64
N ALA A 49 -3.59 -7.02 -5.14
CA ALA A 49 -4.81 -7.62 -5.66
C ALA A 49 -5.81 -7.95 -4.55
N ALA A 50 -5.34 -8.46 -3.40
CA ALA A 50 -6.18 -8.74 -2.23
C ALA A 50 -6.78 -7.45 -1.64
N LEU A 51 -5.98 -6.39 -1.49
CA LEU A 51 -6.44 -5.07 -1.03
C LEU A 51 -7.52 -4.48 -1.96
N ARG A 52 -7.39 -4.68 -3.28
CA ARG A 52 -8.41 -4.26 -4.26
C ARG A 52 -9.70 -5.08 -4.22
N ALA A 53 -9.66 -6.28 -3.65
CA ALA A 53 -10.81 -7.19 -3.58
C ALA A 53 -11.64 -7.01 -2.28
N LEU A 54 -11.20 -6.14 -1.37
CA LEU A 54 -11.94 -5.79 -0.17
C LEU A 54 -13.28 -5.08 -0.52
N PRO A 55 -14.30 -5.13 0.36
CA PRO A 55 -15.58 -4.46 0.12
C PRO A 55 -15.44 -2.97 -0.22
N VAL A 56 -14.52 -2.28 0.45
CA VAL A 56 -14.01 -0.98 0.04
C VAL A 56 -12.57 -1.16 -0.44
N PRO A 57 -12.29 -1.00 -1.74
CA PRO A 57 -10.96 -1.25 -2.29
C PRO A 57 -9.90 -0.31 -1.71
N VAL A 58 -8.80 -0.89 -1.20
CA VAL A 58 -7.63 -0.13 -0.75
C VAL A 58 -6.59 -0.12 -1.87
N ILE A 59 -6.23 1.07 -2.36
CA ILE A 59 -5.31 1.22 -3.50
C ILE A 59 -3.93 1.68 -3.02
N GLY A 60 -2.92 0.87 -3.32
CA GLY A 60 -1.52 1.15 -3.02
C GLY A 60 -0.64 1.17 -4.27
N ARG A 61 0.54 1.78 -4.14
CA ARG A 61 1.60 1.76 -5.14
C ARG A 61 2.51 0.56 -4.91
N ILE A 62 2.95 -0.13 -5.97
CA ILE A 62 4.00 -1.15 -5.88
C ILE A 62 5.33 -0.50 -6.24
N ALA A 63 6.28 -0.51 -5.31
CA ALA A 63 7.65 -0.03 -5.48
C ALA A 63 8.57 -0.82 -4.57
N ASP A 64 9.84 -0.99 -4.96
CA ASP A 64 10.89 -1.58 -4.13
C ASP A 64 10.54 -2.94 -3.48
N GLY A 65 9.74 -3.77 -4.18
CA GLY A 65 9.31 -5.06 -3.67
C GLY A 65 8.28 -5.00 -2.54
N ALA A 66 7.59 -3.87 -2.38
CA ALA A 66 6.59 -3.62 -1.34
C ALA A 66 5.30 -3.00 -1.91
N VAL A 67 4.25 -2.98 -1.10
CA VAL A 67 3.06 -2.16 -1.33
C VAL A 67 3.13 -0.93 -0.41
N HIS A 68 3.06 0.25 -1.00
CA HIS A 68 3.05 1.53 -0.30
C HIS A 68 1.63 2.10 -0.28
N LEU A 69 1.09 2.32 0.91
CA LEU A 69 -0.18 3.00 1.15
C LEU A 69 0.12 4.42 1.62
N ASP A 70 -0.03 5.39 0.72
CA ASP A 70 0.14 6.80 1.04
C ASP A 70 -1.03 7.29 1.90
N LEU A 71 -0.73 7.90 3.05
CA LEU A 71 -1.74 8.28 4.04
C LEU A 71 -2.29 9.70 3.83
N ARG A 72 -1.74 10.48 2.87
CA ARG A 72 -2.16 11.88 2.67
C ARG A 72 -3.65 12.05 2.37
N THR A 73 -4.26 11.07 1.71
CA THR A 73 -5.68 11.08 1.33
C THR A 73 -6.51 10.12 2.17
N LEU A 74 -6.01 9.69 3.33
CA LEU A 74 -6.79 8.91 4.27
C LEU A 74 -7.70 9.85 5.07
N GLU A 75 -9.00 9.78 4.83
CA GLU A 75 -10.01 10.61 5.49
C GLU A 75 -10.92 9.81 6.45
N ASP A 76 -10.91 8.48 6.32
CA ASP A 76 -11.74 7.55 7.12
C ASP A 76 -10.86 6.41 7.66
N GLU A 77 -10.15 6.69 8.76
CA GLU A 77 -9.32 5.68 9.43
C GLU A 77 -10.15 4.47 9.94
N PRO A 78 -11.33 4.66 10.55
CA PRO A 78 -12.19 3.53 10.95
C PRO A 78 -12.61 2.65 9.76
N GLY A 79 -13.00 3.25 8.64
CA GLY A 79 -13.38 2.51 7.43
C GLY A 79 -12.21 1.76 6.80
N LEU A 80 -11.00 2.33 6.83
CA LEU A 80 -9.78 1.63 6.44
C LEU A 80 -9.55 0.38 7.31
N LEU A 81 -9.60 0.53 8.64
CA LEU A 81 -9.39 -0.60 9.56
C LEU A 81 -10.43 -1.69 9.35
N ALA A 82 -11.72 -1.33 9.26
CA ALA A 82 -12.79 -2.29 8.99
C ALA A 82 -12.63 -3.01 7.64
N SER A 83 -12.10 -2.33 6.63
CA SER A 83 -11.80 -2.95 5.33
C SER A 83 -10.64 -3.93 5.45
N LEU A 84 -9.59 -3.57 6.19
CA LEU A 84 -8.42 -4.43 6.41
C LEU A 84 -8.73 -5.66 7.26
N ASP A 85 -9.75 -5.63 8.13
CA ASP A 85 -10.23 -6.82 8.84
C ASP A 85 -10.74 -7.93 7.89
N GLY A 86 -11.17 -7.54 6.68
CA GLY A 86 -11.54 -8.49 5.60
C GLY A 86 -10.35 -9.07 4.84
N LEU A 87 -9.14 -8.56 5.08
CA LEU A 87 -7.91 -9.06 4.46
C LEU A 87 -7.49 -10.35 5.18
N GLY A 88 -7.80 -11.49 4.58
CA GLY A 88 -7.61 -12.81 5.18
C GLY A 88 -6.21 -13.04 5.78
N ALA A 89 -6.20 -13.74 6.93
CA ALA A 89 -5.02 -14.29 7.58
C ALA A 89 -4.22 -15.24 6.68
#